data_AF-A0A5M7BFP1-F1
#
_entry.id   AF-A0A5M7BFP1-F1
#
_cell.length_a   1.000
_cell.length_b   1.000
_cell.length_c   1.000
_cell.angle_alpha   90.00
_cell.angle_beta   90.00
_cell.angle_gamma   90.00
#
_symmetry.space_group_name_H-M   'P 1'
#
loop_
_entity.id
_entity.type
_entity.pdbx_description
1 polymer ?
#
loop_
_entity_poly.entity_id
_entity_poly.type
_entity_poly.pdbx_seq_one_letter_code
_entity_poly.pdbx_strand_id
1 'polypeptide(L)'
;MKNAITFILFLTFGTVFSQTECDQFGENYTPKDLNDAIVYLNCKWPEKDKTEYKNKAENDAVAELHFGTGMSIRNNWGLWKGKNKLSKFFKSNGVFHPDDISSIILTSFHRQLNGKPIDLDAQIEFYKSYWEQAKKEYEQTEKGQKELSKKEFDNFKVSDSIKIAFKINKQGKNVWAYSIQKYPDLNEEPNCFINGIITRKKKKTRKRGDYVLTIMIFDICGNEKAIFSEEENGLKTNQEYDFSLENYKISKK
;
A
#
# COMPACT_ATOMS: atom_id res chain seq x y z
N MET A 1 -80.92 -16.57 35.75
CA MET A 1 -79.63 -15.91 36.08
C MET A 1 -78.51 -16.70 35.41
N LYS A 2 -78.01 -16.21 34.26
CA LYS A 2 -76.90 -16.84 33.52
C LYS A 2 -75.63 -16.05 33.85
N ASN A 3 -74.70 -16.67 34.59
CA ASN A 3 -73.39 -16.07 34.84
C ASN A 3 -72.45 -16.47 33.70
N ALA A 4 -72.07 -15.51 32.88
CA ALA A 4 -71.04 -15.67 31.86
C ALA A 4 -69.66 -15.52 32.54
N ILE A 5 -68.83 -16.55 32.43
CA ILE A 5 -67.42 -16.51 32.87
C ILE A 5 -66.59 -16.14 31.66
N THR A 6 -66.05 -14.92 31.65
CA THR A 6 -65.15 -14.42 30.61
C THR A 6 -63.72 -14.85 30.95
N PHE A 7 -63.15 -15.77 30.19
CA PHE A 7 -61.72 -16.09 30.26
C PHE A 7 -60.95 -15.07 29.43
N ILE A 8 -60.20 -14.19 30.09
CA ILE A 8 -59.26 -13.26 29.44
C ILE A 8 -57.93 -14.01 29.27
N LEU A 9 -57.61 -14.39 28.03
CA LEU A 9 -56.33 -14.98 27.67
C LEU A 9 -55.30 -13.85 27.50
N PHE A 10 -54.44 -13.63 28.49
CA PHE A 10 -53.27 -12.76 28.36
C PHE A 10 -52.22 -13.45 27.48
N LEU A 11 -52.22 -13.14 26.18
CA LEU A 11 -51.11 -13.41 25.28
C LEU A 11 -49.98 -12.43 25.61
N THR A 12 -49.10 -12.81 26.54
CA THR A 12 -47.83 -12.14 26.72
C THR A 12 -46.96 -12.44 25.51
N PHE A 13 -46.89 -11.49 24.57
CA PHE A 13 -45.83 -11.45 23.58
C PHE A 13 -44.51 -11.25 24.33
N GLY A 14 -43.83 -12.35 24.63
CA GLY A 14 -42.45 -12.31 25.05
C GLY A 14 -41.62 -11.78 23.88
N THR A 15 -41.21 -10.52 23.96
CA THR A 15 -40.11 -10.04 23.13
C THR A 15 -38.86 -10.76 23.59
N VAL A 16 -38.51 -11.85 22.91
CA VAL A 16 -37.17 -12.43 22.99
C VAL A 16 -36.24 -11.41 22.36
N PHE A 17 -35.78 -10.45 23.16
CA PHE A 17 -34.56 -9.74 22.84
C PHE A 17 -33.47 -10.81 22.83
N SER A 18 -33.10 -11.26 21.63
CA SER A 18 -31.85 -11.99 21.42
C SER A 18 -30.73 -11.04 21.82
N GLN A 19 -30.39 -10.99 23.11
CA GLN A 19 -29.13 -10.46 23.58
C GLN A 19 -28.08 -11.42 23.01
N THR A 20 -27.57 -11.12 21.81
CA THR A 20 -26.33 -11.72 21.34
C THR A 20 -25.24 -11.19 22.28
N GLU A 21 -24.97 -11.92 23.36
CA GLU A 21 -23.92 -11.54 24.30
C GLU A 21 -22.60 -11.49 23.53
N CYS A 22 -22.09 -10.27 23.32
CA CYS A 22 -20.82 -10.00 22.65
C CYS A 22 -19.60 -10.41 23.51
N ASP A 23 -19.84 -11.08 24.63
CA ASP A 23 -18.87 -11.52 25.62
C ASP A 23 -17.95 -12.63 25.09
N GLN A 24 -18.40 -13.36 24.06
CA GLN A 24 -17.56 -14.31 23.33
C GLN A 24 -16.35 -13.64 22.64
N PHE A 25 -16.40 -12.32 22.43
CA PHE A 25 -15.34 -11.54 21.79
C PHE A 25 -14.57 -10.74 22.83
N GLY A 26 -13.51 -11.35 23.37
CA GLY A 26 -12.57 -10.69 24.28
C GLY A 26 -11.80 -9.53 23.64
N GLU A 27 -11.05 -8.80 24.46
CA GLU A 27 -10.32 -7.58 24.07
C GLU A 27 -9.33 -7.78 22.91
N ASN A 28 -8.66 -8.94 22.87
CA ASN A 28 -7.67 -9.29 21.84
C ASN A 28 -8.18 -10.33 20.84
N TYR A 29 -9.50 -10.40 20.67
CA TYR A 29 -10.10 -11.36 19.76
C TYR A 29 -9.70 -11.08 18.31
N THR A 30 -9.21 -12.10 17.62
CA THR A 30 -8.95 -12.07 16.18
C THR A 30 -9.88 -13.06 15.51
N PRO A 31 -10.73 -12.63 14.55
CA PRO A 31 -11.60 -13.54 13.84
C PRO A 31 -10.85 -14.67 13.15
N LYS A 32 -11.52 -15.78 12.87
CA LYS A 32 -10.94 -16.96 12.23
C LYS A 32 -11.20 -17.04 10.72
N ASP A 33 -12.29 -16.45 10.26
CA ASP A 33 -12.75 -16.42 8.86
C ASP A 33 -13.64 -15.19 8.63
N LEU A 34 -14.16 -15.02 7.39
CA LEU A 34 -15.00 -13.88 7.03
C LEU A 34 -16.28 -13.80 7.87
N ASN A 35 -17.00 -14.91 8.04
CA ASN A 35 -18.27 -14.91 8.76
C ASN A 35 -18.06 -14.50 10.23
N ASP A 36 -17.03 -15.05 10.86
CA ASP A 36 -16.61 -14.71 12.21
C ASP A 36 -16.27 -13.22 12.35
N ALA A 37 -15.61 -12.63 11.34
CA ALA A 37 -15.32 -11.21 11.31
C ALA A 37 -16.59 -10.35 11.20
N ILE A 38 -17.57 -10.76 10.38
CA ILE A 38 -18.82 -10.02 10.24
C ILE A 38 -19.66 -10.11 11.52
N VAL A 39 -19.73 -11.28 12.15
CA VAL A 39 -20.42 -11.45 13.44
C VAL A 39 -19.76 -10.57 14.50
N TYR A 40 -18.42 -10.54 14.57
CA TYR A 40 -17.70 -9.65 15.47
C TYR A 40 -18.08 -8.18 15.24
N LEU A 41 -18.05 -7.70 13.99
CA LEU A 41 -18.40 -6.31 13.66
C LEU A 41 -19.85 -5.99 14.02
N ASN A 42 -20.79 -6.87 13.67
CA ASN A 42 -22.20 -6.68 14.00
C ASN A 42 -22.45 -6.56 15.51
N CYS A 43 -21.65 -7.28 16.31
CA CYS A 43 -21.73 -7.26 17.77
C CYS A 43 -21.08 -6.02 18.39
N LYS A 44 -19.87 -5.66 17.94
CA LYS A 44 -19.06 -4.61 18.57
C LYS A 44 -19.40 -3.19 18.10
N TRP A 45 -20.00 -3.05 16.91
CA TRP A 45 -20.35 -1.74 16.40
C TRP A 45 -21.65 -1.20 17.02
N PRO A 46 -21.68 0.06 17.49
CA PRO A 46 -22.90 0.72 17.90
C PRO A 46 -23.96 0.72 16.79
N GLU A 47 -25.24 0.59 17.16
CA GLU A 47 -26.36 0.60 16.19
C GLU A 47 -26.38 1.86 15.32
N LYS A 48 -25.99 3.00 15.90
CA LYS A 48 -25.86 4.27 15.16
C LYS A 48 -24.87 4.14 14.01
N ASP A 49 -23.68 3.62 14.28
CA ASP A 49 -22.60 3.49 13.30
C ASP A 49 -22.97 2.45 12.24
N LYS A 50 -23.63 1.35 12.64
CA LYS A 50 -24.18 0.36 11.69
C LYS A 50 -25.23 0.99 10.77
N THR A 51 -26.12 1.82 11.32
CA THR A 51 -27.16 2.50 10.55
C THR A 51 -26.56 3.51 9.57
N GLU A 52 -25.60 4.32 10.01
CA GLU A 52 -24.90 5.26 9.13
C GLU A 52 -24.17 4.52 8.01
N TYR A 53 -23.43 3.47 8.35
CA TYR A 53 -22.69 2.67 7.39
C TYR A 53 -23.59 1.99 6.37
N LYS A 54 -24.69 1.39 6.84
CA LYS A 54 -25.71 0.74 6.00
C LYS A 54 -26.32 1.68 4.97
N ASN A 55 -26.57 2.93 5.34
CA ASN A 55 -27.30 3.91 4.51
C ASN A 55 -26.45 4.59 3.44
N LYS A 56 -25.12 4.40 3.44
CA LYS A 56 -24.22 4.89 2.39
C LYS A 56 -24.19 3.90 1.21
N ALA A 57 -23.86 4.41 0.01
CA ALA A 57 -23.54 3.55 -1.12
C ALA A 57 -22.34 2.66 -0.78
N GLU A 58 -22.36 1.39 -1.21
CA GLU A 58 -21.39 0.36 -0.76
C GLU A 58 -19.93 0.81 -0.96
N ASN A 59 -19.60 1.35 -2.14
CA ASN A 59 -18.25 1.82 -2.45
C ASN A 59 -17.82 2.99 -1.56
N ASP A 60 -18.69 3.99 -1.37
CA ASP A 60 -18.40 5.15 -0.53
C ASP A 60 -18.23 4.74 0.94
N ALA A 61 -19.12 3.87 1.42
CA ALA A 61 -19.08 3.35 2.78
C ALA A 61 -17.72 2.67 3.07
N VAL A 62 -17.27 1.78 2.18
CA VAL A 62 -16.01 1.05 2.33
C VAL A 62 -14.81 1.99 2.19
N ALA A 63 -14.83 2.91 1.22
CA ALA A 63 -13.75 3.84 0.96
C ALA A 63 -13.52 4.82 2.12
N GLU A 64 -14.59 5.39 2.69
CA GLU A 64 -14.50 6.32 3.84
C GLU A 64 -13.86 5.67 5.06
N LEU A 65 -14.09 4.37 5.27
CA LEU A 65 -13.54 3.64 6.40
C LEU A 65 -12.15 3.06 6.15
N HIS A 66 -11.59 3.20 4.95
CA HIS A 66 -10.35 2.54 4.56
C HIS A 66 -9.17 2.88 5.49
N PHE A 67 -9.03 4.17 5.84
CA PHE A 67 -7.96 4.66 6.72
C PHE A 67 -8.33 4.64 8.21
N GLY A 68 -9.61 4.48 8.54
CA GLY A 68 -10.10 4.35 9.91
C GLY A 68 -10.24 2.87 10.30
N THR A 69 -11.47 2.36 10.25
CA THR A 69 -11.79 0.97 10.63
C THR A 69 -10.99 -0.05 9.82
N GLY A 70 -10.83 0.15 8.51
CA GLY A 70 -10.04 -0.74 7.67
C GLY A 70 -8.60 -0.87 8.18
N MET A 71 -7.97 0.26 8.51
CA MET A 71 -6.61 0.27 9.08
C MET A 71 -6.56 -0.44 10.44
N SER A 72 -7.55 -0.19 11.30
CA SER A 72 -7.69 -0.88 12.60
C SER A 72 -7.79 -2.39 12.44
N ILE A 73 -8.63 -2.88 11.51
CA ILE A 73 -8.76 -4.30 11.16
C ILE A 73 -7.39 -4.89 10.80
N ARG A 74 -6.64 -4.24 9.91
CA ARG A 74 -5.34 -4.77 9.41
C ARG A 74 -4.30 -4.85 10.50
N ASN A 75 -4.22 -3.80 11.32
CA ASN A 75 -3.20 -3.66 12.34
C ASN A 75 -3.51 -4.53 13.55
N ASN A 76 -4.72 -4.43 14.09
CA ASN A 76 -5.10 -5.09 15.35
C ASN A 76 -5.35 -6.58 15.17
N TRP A 77 -5.89 -7.00 14.03
CA TRP A 77 -6.04 -8.43 13.74
C TRP A 77 -4.75 -9.05 13.16
N GLY A 78 -3.65 -8.29 13.08
CA GLY A 78 -2.34 -8.79 12.71
C GLY A 78 -2.25 -9.32 11.27
N LEU A 79 -3.01 -8.74 10.35
CA LEU A 79 -3.08 -9.18 8.95
C LEU A 79 -1.74 -9.03 8.22
N TRP A 80 -0.97 -7.99 8.54
CA TRP A 80 0.39 -7.79 8.01
C TRP A 80 1.37 -8.91 8.37
N LYS A 81 1.22 -9.52 9.57
CA LYS A 81 2.02 -10.70 9.95
C LYS A 81 1.56 -11.94 9.19
N GLY A 82 0.26 -12.03 8.90
CA GLY A 82 -0.32 -13.03 8.02
C GLY A 82 -0.29 -14.48 8.54
N LYS A 83 -0.11 -14.68 9.86
CA LYS A 83 0.03 -16.01 10.50
C LYS A 83 -1.26 -16.52 11.16
N ASN A 84 -2.21 -15.63 11.45
CA ASN A 84 -3.48 -15.97 12.12
C ASN A 84 -4.46 -16.70 11.18
N LYS A 85 -5.56 -17.22 11.75
CA LYS A 85 -6.57 -18.01 11.03
C LYS A 85 -7.27 -17.20 9.93
N LEU A 86 -7.68 -15.96 10.21
CA LEU A 86 -8.30 -15.08 9.21
C LEU A 86 -7.40 -14.87 7.99
N SER A 87 -6.12 -14.56 8.22
CA SER A 87 -5.15 -14.38 7.15
C SER A 87 -4.98 -15.66 6.33
N LYS A 88 -4.93 -16.83 6.99
CA LYS A 88 -4.84 -18.12 6.30
C LYS A 88 -6.10 -18.41 5.47
N PHE A 89 -7.28 -18.10 5.99
CA PHE A 89 -8.56 -18.21 5.26
C PHE A 89 -8.54 -17.39 3.96
N PHE A 90 -8.14 -16.12 4.01
CA PHE A 90 -8.08 -15.31 2.79
C PHE A 90 -6.98 -15.76 1.83
N LYS A 91 -5.80 -16.13 2.36
CA LYS A 91 -4.70 -16.66 1.54
C LYS A 91 -5.07 -17.94 0.80
N SER A 92 -5.78 -18.87 1.44
CA SER A 92 -6.25 -20.09 0.76
C SER A 92 -7.26 -19.81 -0.35
N ASN A 93 -7.95 -18.66 -0.28
CA ASN A 93 -8.87 -18.19 -1.31
C ASN A 93 -8.19 -17.29 -2.37
N GLY A 94 -6.87 -17.03 -2.24
CA GLY A 94 -6.09 -16.25 -3.20
C GLY A 94 -6.08 -14.73 -2.93
N VAL A 95 -6.47 -14.29 -1.74
CA VAL A 95 -6.36 -12.87 -1.32
C VAL A 95 -5.24 -12.75 -0.29
N PHE A 96 -4.23 -11.95 -0.62
CA PHE A 96 -2.99 -11.87 0.17
C PHE A 96 -2.78 -10.53 0.85
N HIS A 97 -3.21 -9.42 0.23
CA HIS A 97 -2.92 -8.09 0.72
C HIS A 97 -3.88 -7.69 1.87
N PRO A 98 -3.38 -7.20 3.01
CA PRO A 98 -4.24 -6.79 4.12
C PRO A 98 -5.29 -5.73 3.77
N ASP A 99 -4.98 -4.79 2.87
CA ASP A 99 -5.94 -3.79 2.40
C ASP A 99 -7.16 -4.45 1.75
N ASP A 100 -6.94 -5.36 0.81
CA ASP A 100 -8.00 -6.13 0.15
C ASP A 100 -8.82 -6.94 1.16
N ILE A 101 -8.15 -7.63 2.09
CA ILE A 101 -8.82 -8.42 3.14
C ILE A 101 -9.77 -7.53 3.94
N SER A 102 -9.30 -6.36 4.39
CA SER A 102 -10.14 -5.44 5.17
C SER A 102 -11.29 -4.87 4.35
N SER A 103 -11.07 -4.58 3.07
CA SER A 103 -12.12 -4.09 2.17
C SER A 103 -13.18 -5.16 1.90
N ILE A 104 -12.79 -6.42 1.72
CA ILE A 104 -13.74 -7.55 1.57
C ILE A 104 -14.58 -7.71 2.83
N ILE A 105 -13.97 -7.65 4.02
CA ILE A 105 -14.68 -7.77 5.29
C ILE A 105 -15.70 -6.65 5.46
N LEU A 106 -15.31 -5.40 5.19
CA LEU A 106 -16.19 -4.24 5.28
C LEU A 106 -17.34 -4.31 4.25
N THR A 107 -17.03 -4.61 2.99
CA THR A 107 -18.02 -4.81 1.92
C THR A 107 -19.03 -5.87 2.29
N SER A 108 -18.54 -7.01 2.81
CA SER A 108 -19.39 -8.12 3.23
C SER A 108 -20.27 -7.75 4.43
N PHE A 109 -19.74 -6.99 5.40
CA PHE A 109 -20.53 -6.48 6.51
C PHE A 109 -21.62 -5.51 6.04
N HIS A 110 -21.31 -4.59 5.11
CA HIS A 110 -22.30 -3.68 4.51
C HIS A 110 -23.43 -4.46 3.82
N ARG A 111 -23.07 -5.47 3.03
CA ARG A 111 -24.02 -6.37 2.35
C ARG A 111 -24.90 -7.11 3.35
N GLN A 112 -24.33 -7.63 4.44
CA GLN A 112 -25.10 -8.27 5.51
C GLN A 112 -26.12 -7.32 6.14
N LEU A 113 -25.73 -6.09 6.48
CA LEU A 113 -26.65 -5.08 7.06
C LEU A 113 -27.79 -4.70 6.11
N ASN A 114 -27.57 -4.83 4.81
CA ASN A 114 -28.53 -4.53 3.75
C ASN A 114 -29.27 -5.75 3.19
N GLY A 115 -29.06 -6.95 3.75
CA GLY A 115 -29.69 -8.18 3.24
C GLY A 115 -29.27 -8.54 1.81
N LYS A 116 -28.11 -8.07 1.36
CA LYS A 116 -27.55 -8.38 0.03
C LYS A 116 -26.69 -9.64 0.12
N PRO A 117 -26.61 -10.46 -0.96
CA PRO A 117 -25.67 -11.56 -1.04
C PRO A 117 -24.25 -11.08 -0.81
N ILE A 118 -23.47 -11.78 0.02
CA ILE A 118 -22.07 -11.46 0.25
C ILE A 118 -21.26 -11.59 -1.04
N ASP A 119 -21.52 -12.65 -1.82
CA ASP A 119 -20.85 -12.94 -3.09
C ASP A 119 -19.31 -12.83 -2.98
N LEU A 120 -18.74 -13.64 -2.08
CA LEU A 120 -17.32 -13.63 -1.77
C LEU A 120 -16.46 -13.97 -3.00
N ASP A 121 -16.91 -14.89 -3.83
CA ASP A 121 -16.17 -15.31 -5.03
C ASP A 121 -16.00 -14.15 -6.01
N ALA A 122 -17.06 -13.36 -6.25
CA ALA A 122 -16.95 -12.16 -7.09
C ALA A 122 -16.02 -11.09 -6.51
N GLN A 123 -16.06 -10.90 -5.18
CA GLN A 123 -15.13 -9.98 -4.50
C GLN A 123 -13.67 -10.44 -4.64
N ILE A 124 -13.39 -11.74 -4.48
CA ILE A 124 -12.06 -12.32 -4.67
C ILE A 124 -11.59 -12.13 -6.11
N GLU A 125 -12.45 -12.42 -7.08
CA GLU A 125 -12.11 -12.35 -8.50
C GLU A 125 -11.76 -10.93 -8.94
N PHE A 126 -12.47 -9.92 -8.40
CA PHE A 126 -12.12 -8.51 -8.58
C PHE A 126 -10.68 -8.21 -8.17
N TYR A 127 -10.26 -8.62 -6.97
CA TYR A 127 -8.90 -8.36 -6.49
C TYR A 127 -7.83 -9.16 -7.25
N LYS A 128 -8.13 -10.40 -7.63
CA LYS A 128 -7.22 -11.19 -8.49
C LYS A 128 -6.99 -10.48 -9.82
N SER A 129 -8.07 -10.09 -10.49
CA SER A 129 -7.99 -9.36 -11.76
C SER A 129 -7.21 -8.04 -11.62
N TYR A 130 -7.46 -7.27 -10.55
CA TYR A 130 -6.74 -6.04 -10.26
C TYR A 130 -5.22 -6.27 -10.14
N TRP A 131 -4.79 -7.24 -9.33
CA TRP A 131 -3.36 -7.51 -9.13
C TRP A 131 -2.69 -8.14 -10.36
N GLU A 132 -3.40 -8.95 -11.13
CA GLU A 132 -2.90 -9.46 -12.40
C GLU A 132 -2.64 -8.33 -13.41
N GLN A 133 -3.57 -7.38 -13.51
CA GLN A 133 -3.39 -6.21 -14.36
C GLN A 133 -2.24 -5.33 -13.86
N ALA A 134 -2.23 -4.99 -12.57
CA ALA A 134 -1.16 -4.18 -11.97
C ALA A 134 0.22 -4.81 -12.17
N LYS A 135 0.32 -6.14 -12.05
CA LYS A 135 1.56 -6.88 -12.33
C LYS A 135 1.98 -6.76 -13.80
N LYS A 136 1.06 -6.95 -14.74
CA LYS A 136 1.37 -6.81 -16.19
C LYS A 136 1.84 -5.39 -16.52
N GLU A 137 1.18 -4.38 -15.97
CA GLU A 137 1.55 -2.97 -16.16
C GLU A 137 2.93 -2.67 -15.56
N TYR A 138 3.22 -3.19 -14.36
CA TYR A 138 4.54 -3.08 -13.73
C TYR A 138 5.63 -3.74 -14.58
N GLU A 139 5.44 -4.99 -15.01
CA GLU A 139 6.42 -5.73 -15.83
C GLU A 139 6.68 -5.04 -17.19
N GLN A 140 5.63 -4.50 -17.83
CA GLN A 140 5.76 -3.73 -19.07
C GLN A 140 6.56 -2.45 -18.83
N THR A 141 6.26 -1.74 -17.75
CA THR A 141 6.95 -0.51 -17.37
C THR A 141 8.42 -0.78 -17.09
N GLU A 142 8.73 -1.78 -16.26
CA GLU A 142 10.10 -2.20 -15.93
C GLU A 142 10.90 -2.57 -17.19
N LYS A 143 10.29 -3.36 -18.10
CA LYS A 143 10.91 -3.71 -19.37
C LYS A 143 11.21 -2.48 -20.23
N GLY A 144 10.27 -1.54 -20.30
CA GLY A 144 10.44 -0.27 -21.02
C GLY A 144 11.58 0.57 -20.45
N GLN A 145 11.62 0.74 -19.13
CA GLN A 145 12.68 1.46 -18.42
C GLN A 145 14.05 0.83 -18.67
N LYS A 146 14.15 -0.50 -18.60
CA LYS A 146 15.38 -1.25 -18.84
C LYS A 146 15.92 -1.08 -20.26
N GLU A 147 15.05 -1.12 -21.28
CA GLU A 147 15.47 -0.90 -22.67
C GLU A 147 15.93 0.56 -22.91
N LEU A 148 15.30 1.54 -22.26
CA LEU A 148 15.76 2.93 -22.32
C LEU A 148 17.11 3.12 -21.63
N SER A 149 17.26 2.57 -20.42
CA SER A 149 18.53 2.58 -19.67
C SER A 149 19.66 1.90 -20.45
N LYS A 150 19.37 0.81 -21.17
CA LYS A 150 20.33 0.16 -22.07
C LYS A 150 20.78 1.09 -23.20
N LYS A 151 19.84 1.74 -23.90
CA LYS A 151 20.15 2.67 -25.00
C LYS A 151 21.03 3.83 -24.51
N GLU A 152 20.69 4.42 -23.37
CA GLU A 152 21.52 5.45 -22.76
C GLU A 152 22.89 4.93 -22.36
N PHE A 153 22.95 3.76 -21.72
CA PHE A 153 24.19 3.13 -21.34
C PHE A 153 25.10 2.94 -22.54
N ASP A 154 24.59 2.46 -23.67
CA ASP A 154 25.36 2.26 -24.90
C ASP A 154 25.83 3.60 -25.51
N ASN A 155 25.04 4.69 -25.37
CA ASN A 155 25.37 6.03 -25.84
C ASN A 155 26.44 6.76 -25.00
N PHE A 156 26.54 6.46 -23.70
CA PHE A 156 27.58 7.00 -22.82
C PHE A 156 28.94 6.34 -23.06
N LYS A 157 30.01 7.14 -23.01
CA LYS A 157 31.40 6.69 -23.11
C LYS A 157 32.15 6.97 -21.82
N VAL A 158 33.15 6.15 -21.54
CA VAL A 158 34.14 6.49 -20.51
C VAL A 158 34.79 7.82 -20.92
N SER A 159 35.04 8.67 -19.94
CA SER A 159 35.51 10.05 -20.09
C SER A 159 34.47 11.07 -20.57
N ASP A 160 33.20 10.70 -20.79
CA ASP A 160 32.13 11.69 -20.98
C ASP A 160 31.95 12.53 -19.71
N SER A 161 31.93 13.86 -19.86
CA SER A 161 31.48 14.77 -18.80
C SER A 161 29.96 14.75 -18.72
N ILE A 162 29.43 14.65 -17.50
CA ILE A 162 28.00 14.48 -17.25
C ILE A 162 27.52 15.42 -16.15
N LYS A 163 26.20 15.53 -16.06
CA LYS A 163 25.48 16.05 -14.90
C LYS A 163 24.37 15.09 -14.47
N ILE A 164 24.17 14.96 -13.16
CA ILE A 164 23.09 14.16 -12.56
C ILE A 164 22.13 15.10 -11.82
N ALA A 165 20.83 15.01 -12.11
CA ALA A 165 19.80 15.88 -11.54
C ALA A 165 19.36 15.44 -10.14
N PHE A 166 19.33 16.39 -9.18
CA PHE A 166 18.90 16.16 -7.80
C PHE A 166 18.04 17.31 -7.26
N LYS A 167 17.29 17.00 -6.20
CA LYS A 167 16.59 17.96 -5.36
C LYS A 167 17.17 17.97 -3.95
N ILE A 168 17.63 19.13 -3.52
CA ILE A 168 18.11 19.36 -2.16
C ILE A 168 16.96 19.91 -1.31
N ASN A 169 16.74 19.29 -0.15
CA ASN A 169 15.83 19.76 0.89
C ASN A 169 16.61 20.03 2.18
N LYS A 170 16.41 21.19 2.79
CA LYS A 170 17.03 21.56 4.06
C LYS A 170 15.97 21.51 5.16
N GLN A 171 16.12 20.58 6.10
CA GLN A 171 15.25 20.46 7.26
C GLN A 171 16.10 20.52 8.54
N GLY A 172 15.99 21.66 9.24
CA GLY A 172 16.80 21.91 10.43
C GLY A 172 18.30 21.85 10.14
N LYS A 173 19.03 20.98 10.84
CA LYS A 173 20.48 20.79 10.67
C LYS A 173 20.84 19.84 9.54
N ASN A 174 19.87 19.10 8.99
CA ASN A 174 20.12 18.07 7.98
C ASN A 174 19.82 18.60 6.58
N VAL A 175 20.67 18.22 5.64
CA VAL A 175 20.50 18.48 4.21
C VAL A 175 20.27 17.13 3.52
N TRP A 176 19.13 16.95 2.87
CA TRP A 176 18.76 15.72 2.18
C TRP A 176 18.86 15.93 0.67
N ALA A 177 19.43 14.95 -0.02
CA ALA A 177 19.50 14.93 -1.48
C ALA A 177 18.63 13.80 -2.02
N TYR A 178 17.59 14.17 -2.77
CA TYR A 178 16.67 13.25 -3.43
C TYR A 178 16.99 13.21 -4.92
N SER A 179 17.12 12.01 -5.48
CA SER A 179 17.24 11.85 -6.93
C SER A 179 15.96 12.32 -7.60
N ILE A 180 16.09 13.05 -8.70
CA ILE A 180 14.93 13.32 -9.56
C ILE A 180 14.49 12.01 -10.21
N GLN A 181 13.23 11.64 -9.98
CA GLN A 181 12.68 10.41 -10.53
C GLN A 181 12.71 10.49 -12.06
N LYS A 182 13.33 9.48 -12.67
CA LYS A 182 13.40 9.37 -14.13
C LYS A 182 12.18 8.69 -14.71
N TYR A 183 11.66 7.68 -14.02
CA TYR A 183 10.54 6.88 -14.48
C TYR A 183 9.51 6.58 -13.37
N PRO A 184 8.21 6.85 -13.62
CA PRO A 184 7.73 7.78 -14.66
C PRO A 184 8.40 9.16 -14.51
N ASP A 185 8.62 9.87 -15.62
CA ASP A 185 9.11 11.24 -15.55
C ASP A 185 7.97 12.12 -15.02
N LEU A 186 8.09 12.53 -13.75
CA LEU A 186 7.10 13.37 -13.08
C LEU A 186 7.27 14.86 -13.43
N ASN A 187 8.14 15.18 -14.39
CA ASN A 187 8.54 16.55 -14.73
C ASN A 187 9.04 17.33 -13.51
N GLU A 188 9.69 16.65 -12.57
CA GLU A 188 10.29 17.31 -11.42
C GLU A 188 11.47 18.17 -11.85
N GLU A 189 11.46 19.43 -11.43
CA GLU A 189 12.58 20.34 -11.69
C GLU A 189 13.71 20.14 -10.66
N PRO A 190 14.94 19.82 -11.10
CA PRO A 190 16.09 19.78 -10.21
C PRO A 190 16.46 21.18 -9.72
N ASN A 191 16.90 21.29 -8.47
CA ASN A 191 17.50 22.51 -7.93
C ASN A 191 19.02 22.39 -7.72
N CYS A 192 19.60 21.23 -8.03
CA CYS A 192 21.04 20.99 -7.94
C CYS A 192 21.46 19.91 -8.95
N PHE A 193 22.73 19.94 -9.33
CA PHE A 193 23.34 18.93 -10.20
C PHE A 193 24.66 18.44 -9.61
N ILE A 194 24.89 17.13 -9.69
CA ILE A 194 26.22 16.57 -9.51
C ILE A 194 26.93 16.61 -10.86
N ASN A 195 28.09 17.26 -10.92
CA ASN A 195 28.94 17.28 -12.10
C ASN A 195 30.08 16.27 -11.93
N GLY A 196 30.37 15.52 -12.97
CA GLY A 196 31.43 14.51 -12.92
C GLY A 196 31.83 13.99 -14.29
N ILE A 197 32.67 12.96 -14.27
CA ILE A 197 33.12 12.24 -15.46
C ILE A 197 32.87 10.75 -15.28
N ILE A 198 32.44 10.08 -16.35
CA ILE A 198 32.27 8.63 -16.33
C ILE A 198 33.65 7.97 -16.32
N THR A 199 33.96 7.20 -15.29
CA THR A 199 35.22 6.45 -15.21
C THR A 199 35.05 4.99 -15.60
N ARG A 200 33.89 4.39 -15.32
CA ARG A 200 33.58 3.00 -15.68
C ARG A 200 32.11 2.81 -16.00
N LYS A 201 31.84 1.72 -16.71
CA LYS A 201 30.50 1.26 -17.10
C LYS A 201 30.32 -0.19 -16.63
N LYS A 202 29.28 -0.47 -15.85
CA LYS A 202 29.01 -1.79 -15.26
C LYS A 202 27.66 -2.32 -15.72
N LYS A 203 27.60 -3.61 -16.08
CA LYS A 203 26.36 -4.32 -16.41
C LYS A 203 25.98 -5.30 -15.30
N LYS A 204 24.68 -5.44 -15.02
CA LYS A 204 24.08 -6.46 -14.13
C LYS A 204 24.66 -6.45 -12.70
N THR A 205 24.50 -5.35 -11.99
CA THR A 205 24.96 -5.24 -10.61
C THR A 205 23.89 -5.77 -9.65
N ARG A 206 24.25 -6.69 -8.74
CA ARG A 206 23.30 -7.30 -7.78
C ARG A 206 22.57 -6.30 -6.87
N LYS A 207 23.15 -5.11 -6.66
CA LYS A 207 22.64 -4.09 -5.72
C LYS A 207 22.04 -2.85 -6.39
N ARG A 208 22.46 -2.51 -7.62
CA ARG A 208 22.19 -1.20 -8.25
C ARG A 208 21.55 -1.30 -9.64
N GLY A 209 21.09 -2.48 -10.05
CA GLY A 209 20.40 -2.69 -11.33
C GLY A 209 21.33 -3.02 -12.50
N ASP A 210 20.76 -3.02 -13.70
CA ASP A 210 21.41 -3.62 -14.87
C ASP A 210 22.42 -2.71 -15.58
N TYR A 211 22.23 -1.39 -15.51
CA TYR A 211 23.06 -0.43 -16.24
C TYR A 211 23.53 0.68 -15.32
N VAL A 212 24.80 0.58 -14.90
CA VAL A 212 25.37 1.45 -13.87
C VAL A 212 26.60 2.17 -14.41
N LEU A 213 26.67 3.48 -14.18
CA LEU A 213 27.84 4.31 -14.47
C LEU A 213 28.61 4.56 -13.18
N THR A 214 29.90 4.28 -13.18
CA THR A 214 30.79 4.79 -12.14
C THR A 214 31.25 6.17 -12.55
N ILE A 215 31.03 7.15 -11.67
CA ILE A 215 31.25 8.57 -11.93
C ILE A 215 32.21 9.11 -10.87
N MET A 216 33.29 9.73 -11.32
CA MET A 216 34.14 10.56 -10.47
C MET A 216 33.51 11.95 -10.36
N ILE A 217 33.18 12.34 -9.14
CA ILE A 217 32.45 13.58 -8.85
C ILE A 217 33.43 14.75 -8.73
N PHE A 218 33.10 15.89 -9.34
CA PHE A 218 33.87 17.14 -9.23
C PHE A 218 33.15 18.22 -8.46
N ASP A 219 31.83 18.25 -8.54
CA ASP A 219 30.99 19.25 -7.89
C ASP A 219 29.61 18.67 -7.56
N ILE A 220 29.05 19.08 -6.42
CA ILE A 220 27.76 18.63 -5.87
C ILE A 220 26.94 19.88 -5.47
N CYS A 221 27.12 20.97 -6.22
CA CYS A 221 26.63 22.31 -5.93
C CYS A 221 26.81 22.75 -4.45
N GLY A 222 27.97 22.43 -3.86
CA GLY A 222 28.34 22.78 -2.48
C GLY A 222 27.59 22.00 -1.38
N ASN A 223 27.08 20.81 -1.68
CA ASN A 223 26.33 19.96 -0.74
C ASN A 223 27.04 18.63 -0.43
N GLU A 224 28.35 18.66 -0.15
CA GLU A 224 29.18 17.46 0.11
C GLU A 224 28.71 16.66 1.34
N LYS A 225 28.02 17.33 2.27
CA LYS A 225 27.46 16.71 3.49
C LYS A 225 25.98 16.34 3.37
N ALA A 226 25.37 16.50 2.19
CA ALA A 226 23.99 16.10 2.02
C ALA A 226 23.83 14.59 2.12
N ILE A 227 22.75 14.15 2.77
CA ILE A 227 22.42 12.74 2.98
C ILE A 227 21.76 12.22 1.71
N PHE A 228 22.37 11.23 1.07
CA PHE A 228 21.80 10.50 -0.07
C PHE A 228 21.29 9.15 0.41
N SER A 229 20.24 8.62 -0.23
CA SER A 229 19.63 7.34 0.18
C SER A 229 20.59 6.15 0.18
N GLU A 230 21.67 6.19 -0.60
CA GLU A 230 22.67 5.13 -0.67
C GLU A 230 23.99 5.48 0.05
N GLU A 231 24.18 6.74 0.42
CA GLU A 231 25.44 7.27 0.92
C GLU A 231 25.14 8.28 2.05
N GLU A 232 24.81 7.75 3.24
CA GLU A 232 24.34 8.54 4.38
C GLU A 232 25.38 9.55 4.90
N ASN A 233 26.67 9.28 4.65
CA ASN A 233 27.79 10.15 5.01
C ASN A 233 28.07 11.26 3.97
N GLY A 234 27.23 11.35 2.93
CA GLY A 234 27.38 12.28 1.82
C GLY A 234 28.41 11.85 0.78
N LEU A 235 28.45 12.64 -0.30
CA LEU A 235 29.32 12.41 -1.45
C LEU A 235 30.51 13.37 -1.40
N LYS A 236 31.70 12.86 -1.73
CA LYS A 236 32.93 13.67 -1.74
C LYS A 236 33.39 13.91 -3.17
N THR A 237 33.92 15.11 -3.39
CA THR A 237 34.60 15.43 -4.65
C THR A 237 35.88 14.61 -4.79
N ASN A 238 36.27 14.33 -6.04
CA ASN A 238 37.37 13.47 -6.44
C ASN A 238 37.24 12.01 -5.96
N GLN A 239 36.03 11.56 -5.65
CA GLN A 239 35.71 10.16 -5.36
C GLN A 239 34.75 9.58 -6.40
N GLU A 240 34.80 8.25 -6.54
CA GLU A 240 33.98 7.51 -7.49
C GLU A 240 32.75 6.91 -6.82
N TYR A 241 31.59 7.08 -7.45
CA TYR A 241 30.32 6.51 -7.00
C TYR A 241 29.58 5.86 -8.16
N ASP A 242 28.76 4.86 -7.85
CA ASP A 242 27.97 4.13 -8.85
C ASP A 242 26.54 4.68 -8.90
N PHE A 243 26.09 5.07 -10.09
CA PHE A 243 24.73 5.56 -10.32
C PHE A 243 24.02 4.70 -11.37
N SER A 244 22.82 4.22 -11.03
CA SER A 244 21.96 3.46 -11.94
C SER A 244 21.24 4.35 -12.94
N LEU A 245 21.25 4.00 -14.21
CA LEU A 245 20.49 4.71 -15.25
C LEU A 245 18.97 4.51 -15.15
N GLU A 246 18.52 3.56 -14.33
CA GLU A 246 17.10 3.34 -14.03
C GLU A 246 16.58 4.35 -12.99
N ASN A 247 17.43 4.74 -12.03
CA ASN A 247 17.03 5.57 -10.89
C ASN A 247 17.42 7.04 -11.04
N TYR A 248 18.53 7.32 -11.73
CA TYR A 248 19.11 8.66 -11.80
C TYR A 248 18.97 9.25 -13.20
N LYS A 249 18.49 10.50 -13.27
CA LYS A 249 18.46 11.30 -14.51
C LYS A 249 19.85 11.89 -14.78
N ILE A 250 20.63 11.18 -15.61
CA ILE A 250 22.00 11.52 -16.01
C ILE A 250 21.99 12.06 -17.44
N SER A 251 22.69 13.16 -17.69
CA SER A 251 22.81 13.77 -19.02
C SER A 251 24.25 14.17 -19.32
N LYS A 252 24.65 14.15 -20.60
CA LYS A 252 25.94 14.69 -21.03
C LYS A 252 25.97 16.20 -20.84
N LYS A 253 27.14 16.72 -20.53
CA LYS A 253 27.41 18.16 -20.47
C LYS A 253 27.92 18.68 -21.81
#